data_AF-A0A4Q0Y4J5-F1
#
_entry.id   AF-A0A4Q0Y4J5-F1
#
_cell.length_a   1.000
_cell.length_b   1.000
_cell.length_c   1.000
_cell.angle_alpha   90.00
_cell.angle_beta   90.00
_cell.angle_gamma   90.00
#
_symmetry.space_group_name_H-M   'P 1'
#
loop_
_entity.id
_entity.type
_entity.pdbx_description
1 polymer ?
#
loop_
_entity_poly.entity_id
_entity_poly.type
_entity_poly.pdbx_seq_one_letter_code
_entity_poly.pdbx_strand_id
1 'polypeptide(L)'
;MDGKIMVKYKVLCKNDFNLELDLEKLLSNEKVARVIKNEFAKGIRNIDIFSKNSSSKINIETKKEIYEFEVNKDDFADLITLAEEDANLRKLMKKDCSHIELVDIKTVE
;
A
#
# COMPACT_ATOMS: atom_id res chain seq x y z
N MET A 1 -23.77 26.91 -8.22
CA MET A 1 -24.19 25.49 -8.18
C MET A 1 -23.31 24.86 -7.12
N ASP A 2 -23.87 24.53 -5.95
CA ASP A 2 -23.14 23.93 -4.81
C ASP A 2 -22.74 22.49 -5.12
N GLY A 3 -21.85 22.30 -6.10
CA GLY A 3 -21.25 21.00 -6.34
C GLY A 3 -20.24 20.73 -5.23
N LYS A 4 -20.23 19.50 -4.73
CA LYS A 4 -19.19 19.03 -3.81
C LYS A 4 -18.25 18.07 -4.52
N ILE A 5 -17.07 17.89 -3.94
CA ILE A 5 -16.07 16.94 -4.40
C ILE A 5 -15.68 16.07 -3.21
N MET A 6 -15.82 14.76 -3.40
CA MET A 6 -15.28 13.75 -2.52
C MET A 6 -13.85 13.44 -2.95
N VAL A 7 -12.90 13.72 -2.07
CA VAL A 7 -11.47 13.48 -2.29
C VAL A 7 -11.04 12.32 -1.42
N LYS A 8 -10.31 11.37 -2.00
CA LYS A 8 -9.64 10.29 -1.28
C LYS A 8 -8.14 10.47 -1.39
N TYR A 9 -7.44 10.33 -0.28
CA TYR A 9 -5.99 10.44 -0.22
C TYR A 9 -5.39 9.38 0.69
N LYS A 10 -4.10 9.12 0.51
CA LYS A 10 -3.29 8.29 1.42
C LYS A 10 -2.06 9.07 1.84
N VAL A 11 -1.58 8.81 3.05
CA VAL A 11 -0.36 9.44 3.56
C VAL A 11 0.85 8.64 3.11
N LEU A 12 1.88 9.34 2.64
CA LEU A 12 3.16 8.78 2.24
C LEU A 12 4.20 9.03 3.33
N CYS A 13 4.83 7.95 3.76
CA CYS A 13 5.90 7.94 4.73
C CYS A 13 7.22 7.54 4.07
N LYS A 14 8.33 8.11 4.54
CA LYS A 14 9.69 7.80 4.05
C LYS A 14 10.05 6.32 4.19
N ASN A 15 9.43 5.63 5.16
CA ASN A 15 9.64 4.22 5.42
C ASN A 15 8.61 3.32 4.73
N ASP A 16 7.81 3.85 3.79
CA ASP A 16 6.92 3.03 2.99
C ASP A 16 7.73 2.03 2.17
N PHE A 17 7.35 0.76 2.30
CA PHE A 17 8.02 -0.33 1.63
C PHE A 17 7.19 -0.75 0.42
N ASN A 18 7.86 -0.93 -0.70
CA ASN A 18 7.31 -1.61 -1.86
C ASN A 18 8.45 -2.42 -2.49
N LEU A 19 8.28 -3.73 -2.50
CA LEU A 19 9.22 -4.65 -3.12
C LEU A 19 8.44 -5.67 -3.93
N GLU A 20 8.67 -5.66 -5.24
CA GLU A 20 8.28 -6.71 -6.15
C GLU A 20 9.45 -7.69 -6.30
N LEU A 21 9.19 -8.99 -6.16
CA LEU A 21 10.19 -10.04 -6.34
C LEU A 21 9.59 -11.28 -6.99
N ASP A 22 10.41 -11.96 -7.79
CA ASP A 22 10.01 -13.22 -8.40
C ASP A 22 9.87 -14.32 -7.34
N LEU A 23 8.82 -15.13 -7.48
CA LEU A 23 8.56 -16.26 -6.60
C LEU A 23 9.74 -17.23 -6.57
N GLU A 24 10.42 -17.42 -7.70
CA GLU A 24 11.64 -18.23 -7.78
C GLU A 24 12.72 -17.73 -6.81
N LYS A 25 12.98 -16.41 -6.80
CA LYS A 25 13.96 -15.79 -5.90
C LYS A 25 13.59 -15.98 -4.43
N LEU A 26 12.31 -15.99 -4.10
CA LEU A 26 11.82 -16.27 -2.75
C LEU A 26 12.06 -17.73 -2.35
N LEU A 27 11.76 -18.67 -3.26
CA LEU A 27 11.89 -20.12 -3.02
C LEU A 27 13.35 -20.59 -3.02
N SER A 28 14.25 -19.91 -3.74
CA SER A 28 15.69 -20.16 -3.67
C SER A 28 16.31 -19.75 -2.33
N ASN A 29 15.60 -18.98 -1.50
CA ASN A 29 16.10 -18.61 -0.18
C ASN A 29 15.95 -19.78 0.81
N GLU A 30 17.07 -20.31 1.30
CA GLU A 30 17.09 -21.46 2.20
C GLU A 30 16.26 -21.24 3.48
N LYS A 31 16.28 -20.03 4.04
CA LYS A 31 15.50 -19.72 5.26
C LYS A 31 14.00 -19.82 4.97
N VAL A 32 13.56 -19.29 3.83
CA VAL A 32 12.15 -19.33 3.42
C VAL A 32 11.74 -20.76 3.08
N ALA A 33 12.52 -21.46 2.26
CA ALA A 33 12.28 -22.85 1.91
C ALA A 33 12.19 -23.76 3.15
N ARG A 34 13.07 -23.55 4.14
CA ARG A 34 13.05 -24.28 5.41
C ARG A 34 11.79 -24.00 6.22
N VAL A 35 11.35 -22.75 6.31
CA VAL A 35 10.10 -22.39 7.00
C VAL A 35 8.91 -23.07 6.33
N ILE A 36 8.83 -23.03 5.00
CA ILE A 36 7.76 -23.71 4.24
C ILE A 36 7.77 -25.22 4.51
N LYS A 37 8.94 -25.88 4.44
CA LYS A 37 9.05 -27.33 4.72
C LYS A 37 8.66 -27.67 6.16
N ASN A 38 9.07 -26.86 7.13
CA ASN A 38 8.77 -27.09 8.54
C ASN A 38 7.28 -26.92 8.86
N GLU A 39 6.63 -25.94 8.22
CA GLU A 39 5.21 -25.64 8.45
C GLU A 39 4.29 -26.65 7.72
N PHE A 40 4.58 -26.93 6.45
CA PHE A 40 3.65 -27.67 5.58
C PHE A 40 4.06 -29.11 5.27
N ALA A 41 5.27 -29.52 5.64
CA ALA A 41 5.83 -30.80 5.23
C ALA A 41 6.61 -31.51 6.36
N LYS A 42 6.17 -31.26 7.60
CA LYS A 42 6.81 -31.74 8.83
C LYS A 42 6.87 -33.26 8.88
N GLY A 43 8.05 -33.80 9.22
CA GLY A 43 8.26 -35.24 9.40
C GLY A 43 8.50 -36.04 8.12
N ILE A 44 8.42 -35.39 6.96
CA ILE A 44 8.70 -36.01 5.66
C ILE A 44 10.15 -35.70 5.26
N ARG A 45 10.84 -36.70 4.70
CA ARG A 45 12.21 -36.57 4.18
C ARG A 45 12.18 -36.41 2.66
N ASN A 46 13.23 -35.84 2.08
CA ASN A 46 13.41 -35.70 0.63
C ASN A 46 12.30 -34.90 -0.07
N ILE A 47 12.07 -33.67 0.39
CA ILE A 47 11.04 -32.78 -0.16
C ILE A 47 11.71 -31.63 -0.87
N ASP A 48 11.25 -31.37 -2.09
CA ASP A 48 11.57 -30.17 -2.85
C ASP A 48 10.34 -29.29 -3.04
N ILE A 49 10.59 -27.99 -3.13
CA ILE A 49 9.55 -26.98 -3.38
C ILE A 49 9.72 -26.51 -4.82
N PHE A 50 8.65 -26.62 -5.60
CA PHE A 50 8.62 -26.14 -6.98
C PHE A 50 7.34 -25.32 -7.21
N SER A 51 7.43 -24.34 -8.09
CA SER A 51 6.27 -23.60 -8.59
C SER A 51 6.06 -23.95 -10.06
N LYS A 52 4.80 -24.12 -10.47
CA LYS A 52 4.45 -24.30 -11.89
C LYS A 52 4.75 -23.05 -12.73
N ASN A 53 4.75 -21.88 -12.09
CA ASN A 53 5.05 -20.62 -12.75
C ASN A 53 6.07 -19.84 -11.92
N SER A 54 7.35 -19.98 -12.28
CA SER A 54 8.48 -19.31 -11.64
C SER A 54 8.48 -17.78 -11.84
N SER A 55 7.83 -17.29 -12.91
CA SER A 55 7.68 -15.85 -13.20
C SER A 55 6.59 -15.14 -12.39
N SER A 56 5.95 -15.86 -11.46
CA SER A 56 4.93 -15.27 -10.60
C SER A 56 5.58 -14.22 -9.69
N LYS A 57 4.99 -13.03 -9.61
CA LYS A 57 5.50 -11.91 -8.81
C LYS A 57 4.86 -11.90 -7.44
N ILE A 58 5.65 -11.64 -6.42
CA ILE A 58 5.22 -11.36 -5.05
C ILE A 58 5.50 -9.90 -4.75
N ASN A 59 4.46 -9.20 -4.29
CA ASN A 59 4.56 -7.82 -3.85
C ASN A 59 4.51 -7.78 -2.32
N ILE A 60 5.55 -7.22 -1.72
CA ILE A 60 5.61 -6.90 -0.31
C ILE A 60 5.49 -5.39 -0.22
N GLU A 61 4.33 -4.91 0.19
CA GLU A 61 4.04 -3.48 0.27
C GLU A 61 3.45 -3.08 1.63
N THR A 62 3.75 -1.86 2.07
CA THR A 62 3.09 -1.26 3.23
C THR A 62 1.63 -1.03 2.89
N LYS A 63 0.72 -1.68 3.65
CA LYS A 63 -0.71 -1.43 3.53
C LYS A 63 -1.03 -0.02 4.02
N LYS A 64 -1.45 0.86 3.12
CA LYS A 64 -1.83 2.25 3.42
C LYS A 64 -3.33 2.35 3.67
N GLU A 65 -3.68 3.16 4.65
CA GLU A 65 -5.07 3.55 4.89
C GLU A 65 -5.44 4.67 3.91
N ILE A 66 -6.67 4.62 3.40
CA ILE A 66 -7.24 5.64 2.51
C ILE A 66 -8.20 6.47 3.34
N TYR A 67 -7.97 7.77 3.36
CA TYR A 67 -8.80 8.75 4.03
C TYR A 67 -9.64 9.49 3.00
N GLU A 68 -10.80 9.98 3.43
CA GLU A 68 -11.70 10.74 2.58
C GLU A 68 -12.26 11.98 3.29
N PHE A 69 -12.47 13.04 2.51
CA PHE A 69 -13.04 14.30 2.96
C PHE A 69 -13.74 15.05 1.82
N GLU A 70 -14.75 15.84 2.16
CA GLU A 70 -15.54 16.63 1.21
C GLU A 70 -14.99 18.05 1.11
N VAL A 71 -14.97 18.58 -0.12
CA VAL A 71 -14.63 19.98 -0.42
C VAL A 71 -15.64 20.59 -1.39
N ASN A 72 -15.67 21.91 -1.48
CA ASN A 72 -16.51 22.57 -2.47
C ASN A 72 -15.87 22.45 -3.85
N LYS A 73 -16.70 22.43 -4.90
CA LYS A 73 -16.25 22.39 -6.28
C LYS A 73 -15.35 23.58 -6.66
N ASP A 74 -15.59 24.73 -6.04
CA ASP A 74 -14.80 25.94 -6.29
C ASP A 74 -13.35 25.81 -5.79
N ASP A 75 -13.11 24.91 -4.84
CA ASP A 75 -11.79 24.65 -4.23
C ASP A 75 -10.98 23.57 -4.98
N PHE A 76 -11.37 23.21 -6.21
CA PHE A 76 -10.71 22.17 -7.02
C PHE A 76 -9.22 22.44 -7.29
N ALA A 77 -8.80 23.71 -7.32
CA ALA A 77 -7.40 24.04 -7.52
C ALA A 77 -6.53 23.67 -6.30
N ASP A 78 -7.14 23.59 -5.12
CA ASP A 78 -6.45 23.50 -3.83
C ASP A 78 -6.59 22.10 -3.17
N LEU A 79 -7.06 21.09 -3.89
CA LEU A 79 -7.34 19.75 -3.34
C LEU A 79 -6.16 19.11 -2.59
N ILE A 80 -4.93 19.31 -3.09
CA ILE A 80 -3.73 18.79 -2.44
C ILE A 80 -3.52 19.50 -1.09
N THR A 81 -3.55 20.83 -1.09
CA THR A 81 -3.40 21.64 0.13
C THR A 81 -4.47 21.30 1.16
N LEU A 82 -5.73 21.20 0.73
CA LEU A 82 -6.85 20.85 1.61
C LEU A 82 -6.74 19.43 2.18
N ALA A 83 -6.21 18.49 1.40
CA ALA A 83 -5.95 17.13 1.88
C ALA A 83 -4.78 17.09 2.87
N GLU A 84 -3.75 17.92 2.70
CA GLU A 84 -2.66 18.07 3.69
C GLU A 84 -3.17 18.70 4.98
N GLU A 85 -4.04 19.70 4.88
CA GLU A 85 -4.70 20.32 6.04
C GLU A 85 -5.58 19.31 6.79
N ASP A 86 -6.43 18.55 6.10
CA ASP A 86 -7.23 17.47 6.71
C ASP A 86 -6.34 16.41 7.37
N ALA A 87 -5.24 16.01 6.71
CA ALA A 87 -4.27 15.06 7.27
C ALA A 87 -3.60 15.60 8.55
N ASN A 88 -3.29 16.89 8.60
CA ASN A 88 -2.75 17.54 9.80
C ASN A 88 -3.79 17.65 10.92
N LEU A 89 -5.03 18.04 10.61
CA LEU A 89 -6.14 18.10 11.57
C LEU A 89 -6.40 16.72 12.22
N ARG A 90 -6.30 15.66 11.42
CA ARG A 90 -6.42 14.26 11.87
C ARG A 90 -5.15 13.71 12.52
N LYS A 91 -4.06 14.49 12.60
CA LYS A 91 -2.75 14.10 13.17
C LYS A 91 -2.11 12.89 12.48
N LEU A 92 -2.32 12.76 11.17
CA LEU A 92 -1.77 11.69 10.34
C LEU A 92 -0.31 11.98 9.91
N MET A 93 0.06 13.25 9.85
CA MET A 93 1.40 13.72 9.50
C MET A 93 2.36 13.57 10.68
N LYS A 94 3.09 12.44 10.72
CA LYS A 94 4.14 12.15 11.71
C LYS A 94 5.51 12.54 11.17
N LYS A 95 6.56 12.51 12.02
CA LYS A 95 7.93 12.94 11.67
C LYS A 95 8.49 12.32 10.37
N ASP A 96 8.05 11.11 10.02
CA ASP A 96 8.48 10.40 8.81
C ASP A 96 7.43 10.40 7.69
N CYS A 97 6.25 10.98 7.91
CA CYS A 97 5.13 11.03 6.98
C CYS A 97 4.85 12.48 6.60
N SER A 98 5.29 12.86 5.40
CA SER A 98 5.42 14.28 5.00
C SER A 98 4.70 14.63 3.71
N HIS A 99 4.18 13.64 2.99
CA HIS A 99 3.51 13.85 1.73
C HIS A 99 2.18 13.11 1.75
N ILE A 100 1.24 13.58 0.96
CA ILE A 100 0.00 12.88 0.66
C ILE A 100 -0.02 12.51 -0.82
N GLU A 101 -0.83 11.53 -1.17
CA GLU A 101 -1.12 11.17 -2.55
C GLU A 101 -2.63 11.11 -2.71
N LEU A 102 -3.17 11.88 -3.67
CA LEU A 102 -4.57 11.80 -4.04
C LEU A 102 -4.81 10.49 -4.80
N VAL A 103 -5.80 9.73 -4.35
CA VAL A 103 -6.13 8.40 -4.86
C VAL A 103 -7.35 8.44 -5.77
N ASP A 104 -8.37 9.23 -5.40
CA ASP A 104 -9.63 9.32 -6.13
C ASP A 104 -10.26 10.70 -5.90
N ILE A 105 -10.88 11.26 -6.93
CA ILE A 105 -11.55 12.56 -6.88
C ILE A 105 -12.89 12.39 -7.60
N LYS A 106 -13.98 12.55 -6.87
CA LYS A 106 -15.34 12.35 -7.40
C LYS A 106 -16.19 13.55 -7.09
N THR A 107 -16.77 14.15 -8.13
CA THR A 107 -17.83 15.13 -7.95
C THR A 107 -19.07 14.43 -7.39
N VAL A 108 -19.61 14.97 -6.31
CA VAL A 108 -20.88 14.56 -5.69
C VAL A 108 -21.85 15.73 -5.82
N GLU A 109 -23.10 15.44 -6.20
CA GLU A 109 -24.15 16.43 -6.45
C GLU A 109 -24.54 17.23 -5.21
#